data_AF-A0A496LU91-F1
#
_entry.id   AF-A0A496LU91-F1
#
_cell.length_a   1.000
_cell.length_b   1.000
_cell.length_c   1.000
_cell.angle_alpha   90.00
_cell.angle_beta   90.00
_cell.angle_gamma   90.00
#
_symmetry.space_group_name_H-M   'P 1'
#
loop_
_entity.id
_entity.type
_entity.pdbx_description
1 polymer ?
#
loop_
_entity_poly.entity_id
_entity_poly.type
_entity_poly.pdbx_seq_one_letter_code
_entity_poly.pdbx_strand_id
1 'polypeptide(L)' 'GVIDVVLSGCHTYAIETNKIKEASREAGANYMSLETDYSKQDVGQIRTRLEAFIELL' A
#
# COMPACT_ATOMS: atom_id res chain seq x y z
N GLY A 1 4.47 -4.02 9.97
CA GLY A 1 3.67 -4.07 8.74
C GLY A 1 4.37 -3.33 7.62
N VAL A 2 3.98 -3.59 6.37
CA VAL A 2 4.51 -2.98 5.15
C VAL A 2 3.39 -2.24 4.44
N ILE A 3 3.65 -1.00 4.04
CA ILE A 3 2.75 -0.20 3.21
C ILE A 3 3.48 0.06 1.90
N ASP A 4 3.01 -0.55 0.82
CA ASP A 4 3.52 -0.35 -0.53
C ASP A 4 2.73 0.77 -1.22
N VAL A 5 3.40 1.86 -1.59
CA VAL A 5 2.76 3.04 -2.19
C VAL A 5 3.24 3.19 -3.63
N VAL A 6 2.30 3.11 -4.56
CA VAL A 6 2.55 3.24 -6.00
C VAL A 6 1.88 4.51 -6.51
N LEU A 7 2.61 5.29 -7.30
CA LEU A 7 2.00 6.43 -7.99
C LEU A 7 1.18 5.95 -9.19
N SER A 8 0.00 6.52 -9.40
CA SER A 8 -0.82 6.21 -10.57
C SER A 8 -0.06 6.45 -11.86
N GLY A 9 -0.09 5.46 -12.76
CA GLY A 9 0.70 5.43 -14.00
C GLY A 9 2.12 4.86 -13.85
N CYS A 10 2.56 4.53 -12.63
CA CYS A 10 3.86 3.91 -12.40
C CYS A 10 3.82 2.38 -12.61
N HIS A 11 3.86 1.95 -13.86
CA HIS A 11 3.68 0.53 -14.22
C HIS A 11 4.75 -0.41 -13.67
N THR A 12 6.01 0.03 -13.60
CA THR A 12 7.11 -0.82 -13.10
C THR A 12 6.86 -1.27 -11.67
N TYR A 13 6.52 -0.32 -10.79
CA TYR A 13 6.28 -0.62 -9.38
C TYR A 13 4.92 -1.27 -9.15
N ALA A 14 3.89 -0.94 -9.95
CA ALA A 14 2.61 -1.65 -9.91
C ALA A 14 2.77 -3.16 -10.22
N ILE A 15 3.68 -3.52 -11.13
CA ILE A 15 4.02 -4.93 -11.40
C ILE A 15 4.81 -5.53 -10.23
N GLU A 16 5.75 -4.78 -9.65
CA GLU A 16 6.59 -5.23 -8.53
C GLU A 16 5.81 -5.45 -7.22
N THR A 17 4.71 -4.72 -6.98
CA THR A 17 3.81 -4.85 -5.81
C THR A 17 3.47 -6.30 -5.45
N ASN A 18 3.30 -7.19 -6.44
CA ASN A 18 3.03 -8.61 -6.18
C ASN A 18 4.18 -9.31 -5.46
N LYS A 19 5.43 -9.01 -5.82
CA LYS A 19 6.61 -9.57 -5.17
C LYS A 19 6.77 -9.04 -3.75
N ILE A 20 6.50 -7.75 -3.54
CA ILE A 20 6.54 -7.15 -2.19
C ILE A 20 5.47 -7.76 -1.28
N LYS A 21 4.27 -7.99 -1.81
CA LYS A 21 3.18 -8.68 -1.10
C LYS A 21 3.59 -10.09 -0.68
N GLU A 22 4.17 -10.87 -1.60
CA GLU A 22 4.64 -12.23 -1.32
C GLU A 22 5.76 -12.25 -0.26
N ALA A 23 6.77 -11.39 -0.43
CA ALA A 23 7.87 -11.25 0.53
C ALA A 23 7.38 -10.83 1.92
N SER A 24 6.41 -9.91 2.00
CA SER A 24 5.81 -9.49 3.27
C SER A 24 5.08 -10.64 3.96
N ARG A 25 4.34 -11.45 3.18
CA ARG A 25 3.66 -12.64 3.69
C ARG A 25 4.66 -13.68 4.21
N GLU A 26 5.73 -13.94 3.48
CA GLU A 26 6.79 -14.87 3.89
C GLU A 26 7.50 -14.41 5.16
N ALA A 27 7.67 -13.09 5.34
CA ALA A 27 8.21 -12.50 6.55
C ALA A 27 7.21 -12.47 7.73
N GLY A 28 5.97 -12.96 7.54
CA GLY A 28 4.92 -12.90 8.57
C GLY A 28 4.44 -11.47 8.88
N ALA A 29 4.65 -10.52 7.98
CA ALA A 29 4.31 -9.13 8.16
C ALA A 29 2.95 -8.79 7.54
N ASN A 30 2.13 -8.03 8.28
CA ASN A 30 0.92 -7.39 7.74
C ASN A 30 1.30 -6.48 6.55
N TYR A 31 0.49 -6.50 5.48
CA TYR A 31 0.77 -5.82 4.22
C TYR A 31 -0.44 -5.05 3.70
N MET A 32 -0.21 -3.83 3.20
CA MET A 32 -1.20 -3.02 2.47
C MET A 32 -0.57 -2.40 1.22
N SER A 33 -1.30 -2.42 0.11
CA SER A 33 -0.95 -1.66 -1.10
C SER A 33 -1.85 -0.44 -1.24
N LEU A 34 -1.25 0.70 -1.57
CA LEU A 34 -1.89 1.99 -1.82
C LEU A 34 -1.46 2.50 -3.18
N GLU A 35 -2.43 2.84 -4.03
CA GLU A 35 -2.17 3.59 -5.25
C GLU A 35 -2.74 5.01 -5.09
N THR A 36 -1.97 6.03 -5.46
CA THR A 36 -2.33 7.44 -5.28
C THR A 36 -1.63 8.32 -6.33
N ASP A 37 -2.00 9.59 -6.40
CA ASP A 37 -1.33 10.59 -7.22
C ASP A 37 -1.05 11.86 -6.40
N TYR A 38 -0.69 12.96 -7.08
CA TYR A 38 -0.41 14.24 -6.42
C TYR A 38 -1.67 15.04 -6.07
N SER A 39 -2.85 14.57 -6.46
CA SER A 39 -4.10 15.21 -6.09
C SER A 39 -4.38 15.05 -4.60
N LYS A 40 -5.39 15.78 -4.11
CA LYS A 40 -5.86 15.64 -2.71
C LYS A 40 -7.18 14.88 -2.63
N GLN A 41 -7.60 14.22 -3.71
CA GLN A 41 -8.94 13.64 -3.82
C GLN A 41 -9.12 12.41 -2.93
N ASP A 42 -8.04 11.67 -2.67
CA ASP A 42 -8.04 10.39 -1.95
C ASP A 42 -7.53 10.49 -0.50
N VAL A 43 -7.08 11.66 -0.05
CA VAL A 43 -6.50 11.89 1.29
C VAL A 43 -7.39 11.34 2.42
N GLY A 44 -8.71 11.56 2.34
CA GLY A 44 -9.65 11.05 3.32
C GLY A 44 -9.71 9.52 3.35
N GLN A 45 -9.73 8.89 2.17
CA GLN A 45 -9.75 7.43 2.04
C GLN A 45 -8.44 6.81 2.53
N ILE A 46 -7.29 7.38 2.12
CA ILE A 46 -5.97 6.93 2.55
C ILE A 46 -5.87 6.97 4.07
N ARG A 47 -6.31 8.06 4.70
CA ARG A 47 -6.31 8.19 6.15
C ARG A 47 -7.07 7.05 6.84
N THR A 48 -8.31 6.79 6.45
CA THR A 48 -9.11 5.71 7.06
C THR A 48 -8.47 4.34 6.85
N ARG A 49 -7.90 4.09 5.67
CA ARG A 49 -7.19 2.83 5.39
C ARG A 49 -5.95 2.66 6.26
N LEU A 50 -5.18 3.72 6.47
CA LEU A 50 -4.01 3.71 7.34
C LEU A 50 -4.39 3.51 8.82
N GLU A 51 -5.45 4.19 9.30
CA GLU A 51 -6.00 4.00 10.64
C GLU A 51 -6.37 2.53 10.87
N ALA A 52 -7.17 1.94 9.96
CA ALA A 52 -7.56 0.53 10.04
C ALA A 52 -6.37 -0.44 9.93
N PHE A 53 -5.35 -0.09 9.14
CA PHE A 53 -4.13 -0.91 9.05
C PHE A 53 -3.39 -0.97 10.38
N ILE A 54 -3.24 0.18 11.04
CA ILE A 54 -2.55 0.30 12.33
C ILE A 54 -3.28 -0.48 13.42
N GLU A 55 -4.62 -0.50 13.41
CA GLU A 55 -5.43 -1.30 14.34
C GLU A 55 -5.25 -2.82 14.18
N LEU A 56 -4.86 -3.27 12.98
CA LEU A 56 -4.65 -4.69 12.64
C LEU A 56 -3.19 -5.14 12.76
N LEU A 57 -2.26 -4.24 13.13
CA LEU A 57 -0.83 -4.56 13.28
C LEU A 57 -0.54 -5.49 14.46
#